data_AF-A0A1S9LZ76-F1
#
_entry.id   AF-A0A1S9LZ76-F1
#
_cell.length_a   1.000
_cell.length_b   1.000
_cell.length_c   1.000
_cell.angle_alpha   90.00
_cell.angle_beta   90.00
_cell.angle_gamma   90.00
#
_symmetry.space_group_name_H-M   'P 1'
#
loop_
_entity.id
_entity.type
_entity.pdbx_description
1 polymer ?
#
loop_
_entity_poly.entity_id
_entity_poly.type
_entity_poly.pdbx_seq_one_letter_code
_entity_poly.pdbx_strand_id
1 'polypeptide(L)'
;MCNPDNQIETLERNYNYYQLAKKIFFNTPFKVKVIWTEALIYQPKKNYDLIFIDGAKSQYCKLFEKYQKFIKNNGFIICDNLNFHNLFMQKNNSKNVCRILKGAKEA
;
A
#
# COMPACT_ATOMS: atom_id res chain seq x y z
N MET A 1 3.79 20.40 -8.34
CA MET A 1 4.32 20.12 -9.69
C MET A 1 3.78 18.75 -10.12
N CYS A 2 3.04 18.67 -11.21
CA CYS A 2 2.56 17.41 -11.75
C CYS A 2 3.40 17.05 -12.97
N ASN A 3 4.15 15.95 -12.93
CA ASN A 3 4.95 15.49 -14.05
C ASN A 3 4.08 14.57 -14.93
N PRO A 4 3.80 14.93 -16.20
CA PRO A 4 2.98 14.12 -17.11
C PRO A 4 3.61 12.77 -17.48
N ASP A 5 4.89 12.56 -17.17
CA ASP A 5 5.58 11.28 -17.38
C ASP A 5 5.45 10.30 -16.21
N ASN A 6 4.83 10.72 -15.11
CA ASN A 6 4.55 9.83 -14.01
C ASN A 6 3.62 8.70 -14.45
N GLN A 7 4.04 7.48 -14.20
CA GLN A 7 3.25 6.28 -14.43
C GLN A 7 2.78 5.72 -13.09
N ILE A 8 1.47 5.55 -12.95
CA ILE A 8 0.86 5.04 -11.73
C ILE A 8 0.24 3.69 -12.03
N GLU A 9 0.51 2.70 -11.18
CA GLU A 9 -0.22 1.44 -11.16
C GLU A 9 -1.03 1.37 -9.86
N THR A 10 -2.32 1.09 -9.98
CA THR A 10 -3.22 0.95 -8.84
C THR A 10 -3.91 -0.42 -8.88
N LEU A 11 -4.06 -1.04 -7.72
CA LEU A 11 -4.62 -2.38 -7.56
C LEU A 11 -5.99 -2.25 -6.90
N GLU A 12 -7.02 -2.78 -7.55
CA GLU A 12 -8.38 -2.77 -7.02
C GLU A 12 -8.95 -4.19 -7.01
N ARG A 13 -9.47 -4.62 -5.87
CA ARG A 13 -10.06 -5.94 -5.65
C ARG A 13 -11.50 -6.00 -6.15
N ASN A 14 -12.27 -4.95 -5.88
CA ASN A 14 -13.68 -4.89 -6.22
C ASN A 14 -13.86 -4.58 -7.71
N TYR A 15 -14.49 -5.50 -8.43
CA TYR A 15 -14.69 -5.36 -9.87
C TYR A 15 -15.47 -4.09 -10.26
N ASN A 16 -16.48 -3.70 -9.48
CA ASN A 16 -17.30 -2.51 -9.78
C ASN A 16 -16.48 -1.23 -9.61
N TYR A 17 -15.66 -1.13 -8.55
CA TYR A 17 -14.77 0.01 -8.36
C TYR A 17 -13.64 0.05 -9.38
N TYR A 18 -13.12 -1.11 -9.79
CA TYR A 18 -12.16 -1.20 -10.89
C TYR A 18 -12.74 -0.61 -12.20
N GLN A 19 -13.99 -0.98 -12.54
CA GLN A 19 -14.67 -0.45 -13.72
C GLN A 19 -14.90 1.07 -13.62
N LEU A 20 -15.31 1.55 -12.44
CA LEU A 20 -15.49 2.98 -12.20
C LEU A 20 -14.17 3.75 -12.32
N ALA A 21 -13.11 3.27 -11.68
CA ALA A 21 -11.77 3.86 -11.73
C ALA A 21 -11.25 3.93 -13.16
N LYS A 22 -11.42 2.87 -13.96
CA LYS A 22 -11.05 2.89 -15.38
C LYS A 22 -11.77 3.98 -16.16
N LYS A 23 -13.08 4.15 -15.94
CA LYS A 23 -13.85 5.22 -16.62
C LYS A 23 -13.39 6.61 -16.20
N ILE A 24 -13.12 6.81 -14.91
CA ILE A 24 -12.64 8.10 -14.38
C ILE A 24 -11.27 8.43 -14.95
N PHE A 25 -10.29 7.52 -14.81
CA PHE A 25 -8.91 7.78 -15.24
C PHE A 25 -8.75 7.85 -16.76
N PHE A 26 -9.62 7.20 -17.53
CA PHE A 26 -9.63 7.32 -19.00
C PHE A 26 -9.78 8.77 -19.47
N ASN A 27 -10.51 9.60 -18.73
CA ASN A 27 -10.73 11.01 -19.06
C ASN A 27 -9.66 11.95 -18.47
N THR A 28 -8.58 11.42 -17.90
CA THR A 28 -7.51 12.23 -17.28
C THR A 28 -6.25 12.21 -18.14
N PRO A 29 -5.43 13.29 -18.12
CA PRO A 29 -4.13 13.29 -18.79
C PRO A 29 -3.08 12.41 -18.09
N PHE A 30 -3.43 11.78 -16.96
CA PHE A 30 -2.52 10.98 -16.15
C PHE A 30 -2.42 9.54 -16.66
N LYS A 31 -1.20 9.00 -16.69
CA LYS A 31 -0.93 7.62 -17.09
C LYS A 31 -1.19 6.67 -15.92
N VAL A 32 -2.46 6.40 -15.63
CA VAL A 32 -2.88 5.49 -14.55
C VAL A 32 -3.33 4.14 -15.12
N LYS A 33 -2.62 3.08 -14.76
CA LYS A 33 -3.00 1.70 -15.07
C LYS A 33 -3.71 1.09 -13.87
N VAL A 34 -5.01 0.87 -14.03
CA VAL A 34 -5.84 0.17 -13.03
C VAL A 34 -5.76 -1.33 -13.28
N ILE A 35 -5.43 -2.11 -12.25
CA ILE A 35 -5.30 -3.56 -12.32
C ILE A 35 -6.33 -4.19 -11.39
N TRP A 36 -7.19 -5.03 -11.96
CA TRP A 36 -8.16 -5.79 -11.17
C TRP A 36 -7.49 -7.00 -10.51
N THR A 37 -7.15 -6.87 -9.24
CA THR A 37 -6.44 -7.90 -8.48
C THR A 37 -6.43 -7.58 -6.99
N GLU A 38 -6.15 -8.57 -6.16
CA GLU A 38 -5.86 -8.36 -4.75
C GLU A 38 -4.35 -8.13 -4.54
N ALA A 39 -3.99 -7.14 -3.73
CA ALA A 39 -2.60 -6.76 -3.53
C ALA A 39 -1.73 -7.89 -2.93
N LEU A 40 -2.32 -8.82 -2.16
CA LEU A 40 -1.62 -9.96 -1.58
C LEU A 40 -1.20 -11.00 -2.63
N ILE A 41 -1.95 -11.17 -3.73
CA ILE A 41 -1.63 -12.13 -4.80
C ILE A 41 -0.86 -11.49 -5.96
N TYR A 42 -1.05 -10.20 -6.20
CA TYR A 42 -0.41 -9.50 -7.30
C TYR A 42 1.12 -9.50 -7.19
N GLN A 43 1.81 -9.87 -8.28
CA GLN A 43 3.26 -9.87 -8.36
C GLN A 43 3.73 -8.79 -9.34
N PRO A 44 4.38 -7.72 -8.86
CA PRO A 44 4.95 -6.72 -9.75
C PRO A 44 6.02 -7.30 -10.67
N LYS A 45 6.11 -6.74 -11.89
CA LYS A 45 7.14 -7.09 -12.89
C LYS A 45 8.27 -6.06 -12.98
N LYS A 46 8.18 -4.98 -12.20
CA LYS A 46 9.12 -3.86 -12.20
C LYS A 46 9.28 -3.31 -10.78
N ASN A 47 10.32 -2.51 -10.60
CA ASN A 47 10.54 -1.77 -9.36
C ASN A 47 9.93 -0.36 -9.45
N TYR A 48 9.48 0.16 -8.31
CA TYR A 48 8.82 1.45 -8.18
C TYR A 48 9.71 2.45 -7.43
N ASP A 49 9.55 3.74 -7.74
CA ASP A 49 10.16 4.84 -7.01
C ASP A 49 9.35 5.16 -5.73
N LEU A 50 8.04 4.91 -5.77
CA LEU A 50 7.11 5.13 -4.67
C LEU A 50 6.06 4.02 -4.64
N ILE A 51 5.80 3.46 -3.46
CA ILE A 51 4.69 2.54 -3.22
C ILE A 51 3.81 3.13 -2.11
N PHE A 52 2.51 3.25 -2.39
CA PHE A 52 1.52 3.71 -1.43
C PHE A 52 0.65 2.54 -0.98
N ILE A 53 0.58 2.32 0.33
CA ILE A 53 -0.23 1.25 0.94
C ILE A 53 -1.30 1.91 1.81
N ASP A 54 -2.54 1.79 1.36
CA ASP A 54 -3.73 2.17 2.12
C ASP A 54 -4.55 0.89 2.38
N GLY A 55 -4.67 0.49 3.66
CA GLY A 55 -5.21 -0.82 4.00
C GLY A 55 -5.57 -1.00 5.48
N ALA A 56 -5.89 -2.24 5.87
CA ALA A 56 -6.19 -2.57 7.27
C ALA A 56 -4.96 -3.13 7.99
N LYS A 57 -4.81 -2.81 9.30
CA LYS A 57 -3.61 -3.08 10.13
C LYS A 57 -3.01 -4.49 9.99
N SER A 58 -3.86 -5.52 9.86
CA SER A 58 -3.43 -6.92 9.77
C SER A 58 -2.76 -7.30 8.45
N GLN A 59 -2.98 -6.55 7.38
CA GLN A 59 -2.45 -6.83 6.05
C GLN A 59 -1.20 -6.01 5.72
N TYR A 60 -0.94 -4.90 6.43
CA TYR A 60 0.23 -4.04 6.17
C TYR A 60 1.54 -4.79 6.23
N CYS A 61 1.80 -5.56 7.30
CA CYS A 61 3.09 -6.24 7.44
C CYS A 61 3.34 -7.17 6.24
N LYS A 62 2.31 -7.92 5.81
CA LYS A 62 2.41 -8.83 4.66
C LYS A 62 2.63 -8.07 3.35
N LEU A 63 1.89 -6.97 3.15
CA LEU A 63 2.04 -6.14 1.97
C LEU A 63 3.41 -5.46 1.95
N PHE A 64 3.83 -4.84 3.04
CA PHE A 64 5.14 -4.21 3.17
C PHE A 64 6.26 -5.21 2.90
N GLU A 65 6.24 -6.38 3.55
CA GLU A 65 7.26 -7.41 3.35
C GLU A 65 7.36 -7.91 1.90
N LYS A 66 6.22 -7.95 1.20
CA LYS A 66 6.14 -8.31 -0.21
C LYS A 66 6.66 -7.17 -1.10
N TYR A 67 6.12 -5.96 -0.92
CA TYR A 67 6.31 -4.84 -1.83
C TYR A 67 7.66 -4.13 -1.64
N GLN A 68 8.30 -4.23 -0.48
CA GLN A 68 9.67 -3.73 -0.27
C GLN A 68 10.68 -4.34 -1.24
N LYS A 69 10.43 -5.55 -1.75
CA LYS A 69 11.30 -6.21 -2.73
C LYS A 69 11.22 -5.59 -4.14
N PHE A 70 10.21 -4.74 -4.37
CA PHE A 70 9.94 -4.07 -5.63
C PHE A 70 10.13 -2.55 -5.51
N ILE A 71 10.82 -2.08 -4.49
CA ILE A 71 11.22 -0.67 -4.39
C ILE A 71 12.62 -0.51 -4.98
N LYS A 72 12.87 0.60 -5.71
CA LYS A 72 14.22 0.96 -6.15
C LYS A 72 15.06 1.46 -4.99
N ASN A 73 16.37 1.50 -5.17
CA ASN A 73 17.27 2.20 -4.26
C ASN A 73 16.81 3.66 -4.13
N ASN A 74 16.71 4.16 -2.90
CA ASN A 74 16.17 5.47 -2.54
C ASN A 74 14.69 5.69 -2.85
N GLY A 75 13.93 4.63 -3.15
CA GLY A 75 12.48 4.71 -3.27
C GLY A 75 11.79 4.73 -1.91
N PHE A 76 10.55 5.19 -1.90
CA PHE A 76 9.78 5.36 -0.67
C PHE A 76 8.59 4.41 -0.61
N ILE A 77 8.28 3.94 0.59
CA ILE A 77 7.01 3.26 0.87
C ILE A 77 6.25 4.12 1.87
N ILE A 78 5.08 4.58 1.47
CA ILE A 78 4.19 5.39 2.29
C ILE A 78 3.01 4.52 2.69
N CYS A 79 2.75 4.45 3.99
CA CYS A 79 1.61 3.74 4.55
C CYS A 79 0.68 4.76 5.23
N ASP A 80 -0.56 4.87 4.76
CA ASP A 80 -1.58 5.72 5.40
C ASP A 80 -2.37 4.93 6.46
N ASN A 81 -3.11 5.60 7.34
CA ASN A 81 -3.97 5.03 8.39
C ASN A 81 -3.25 4.20 9.48
N LEU A 82 -2.06 4.62 9.88
CA LEU A 82 -1.35 4.12 11.07
C LEU A 82 -1.98 4.65 12.38
N ASN A 83 -3.31 4.67 12.54
CA ASN A 83 -3.92 5.19 13.76
C ASN A 83 -3.67 4.23 14.95
N PHE A 84 -2.44 4.26 15.46
CA PHE A 84 -1.92 3.52 16.61
C PHE A 84 -2.38 4.15 17.93
N HIS A 85 -3.10 5.28 17.89
CA HIS A 85 -3.46 6.06 19.07
C HIS A 85 -4.27 5.25 20.10
N ASN A 86 -5.11 4.29 19.66
CA ASN A 86 -5.87 3.43 20.57
C ASN A 86 -5.17 2.13 20.98
N LEU A 87 -4.06 1.73 20.33
CA LEU A 87 -3.37 0.49 20.71
C LEU A 87 -2.37 0.68 21.84
N PHE A 88 -1.82 1.89 22.04
CA PHE A 88 -0.94 2.14 23.17
C PHE A 88 -1.68 2.18 24.52
N MET A 89 -3.01 2.40 24.52
CA MET A 89 -3.81 2.58 25.73
C MET A 89 -4.66 1.37 26.15
N GLN A 90 -4.76 0.31 25.35
CA GLN A 90 -5.52 -0.89 25.73
C GLN A 90 -4.57 -2.06 26.01
N LYS A 91 -4.48 -2.45 27.30
CA LYS A 91 -3.80 -3.66 27.80
C LYS A 91 -4.33 -4.99 27.22
N ASN A 92 -5.26 -4.95 26.26
CA ASN A 92 -5.94 -6.10 25.67
C ASN A 92 -5.66 -6.27 24.16
N ASN A 93 -4.43 -6.01 23.72
CA ASN A 93 -4.05 -6.32 22.34
C ASN A 93 -3.63 -7.79 22.20
N SER A 94 -4.06 -8.43 21.11
CA SER A 94 -3.64 -9.78 20.76
C SER A 94 -2.11 -9.89 20.69
N LYS A 95 -1.55 -11.02 21.14
CA LYS A 95 -0.10 -11.27 21.32
C LYS A 95 0.76 -10.84 20.10
N ASN A 96 0.19 -10.91 18.90
CA ASN A 96 0.85 -10.56 17.64
C ASN A 96 1.13 -9.05 17.52
N VAL A 97 0.25 -8.19 18.03
CA VAL A 97 0.43 -6.74 17.94
C VAL A 97 1.46 -6.24 18.96
N CYS A 98 1.49 -6.84 20.15
CA CYS A 98 2.54 -6.56 21.14
C CYS A 98 3.94 -6.90 20.63
N ARG A 99 4.09 -7.92 19.76
CA ARG A 99 5.40 -8.30 19.20
C ARG A 99 5.94 -7.27 18.20
N ILE A 100 5.06 -6.73 17.36
CA ILE A 100 5.41 -5.66 16.40
C ILE A 100 5.81 -4.38 17.15
N LEU A 101 5.10 -4.05 18.24
CA LEU A 101 5.41 -2.87 19.06
C LEU A 101 6.71 -2.99 19.85
N LYS A 102 7.12 -4.19 20.27
CA LYS A 102 8.40 -4.40 20.95
C LYS A 102 9.59 -4.23 20.01
N GLY A 103 9.50 -4.75 18.78
CA GLY A 103 10.58 -4.59 17.79
C GLY A 103 10.82 -3.14 17.34
N ALA A 104 9.79 -2.28 17.41
CA ALA A 104 9.92 -0.85 17.10
C ALA A 104 10.55 -0.01 18.22
N LYS A 105 10.77 -0.59 19.41
CA LYS A 105 11.33 0.10 20.58
C LYS A 105 12.84 -0.14 20.77
N GLU A 106 13.41 -1.06 20.01
CA GLU A 106 14.82 -1.48 20.09
C GLU A 106 15.65 -1.03 18.86
N ALA A 107 15.10 -0.15 18.03
CA ALA A 107 15.78 0.58 16.96
C ALA A 107 15.71 2.08 17.24
#